data_AF-A0A086M3H2-F1
#
_entry.id   AF-A0A086M3H2-F1
#
_cell.length_a   1.000
_cell.length_b   1.000
_cell.length_c   1.000
_cell.angle_alpha   90.00
_cell.angle_beta   90.00
_cell.angle_gamma   90.00
#
_symmetry.space_group_name_H-M   'P 1'
#
loop_
_entity.id
_entity.type
_entity.pdbx_description
1 polymer ?
#
loop_
_entity_poly.entity_id
_entity_poly.type
_entity_poly.pdbx_seq_one_letter_code
_entity_poly.pdbx_strand_id
1 'polypeptide(L)'
;MKAPYLVCYTVSAIFMLTVRVSSLQTEENLCDDISRGLSLVVDSAEPVVFRCSSEFPLLRPEIHDHVYTFHEGVCEGPVDVKSLISGASVEPRDGEAVLHLKHLPRKGRTLCFQCQASGDGENRSCLLLITVKTTSEDVPCSKSSRQESGVVDAASALSLRGTVDDSLIWRPAQTVFVSY
;
A
#
# COMPACT_ATOMS: atom_id res chain seq x y z
N MET A 1 17.15 24.09 42.99
CA MET A 1 16.78 24.24 41.57
C MET A 1 16.72 22.83 40.98
N LYS A 2 15.52 22.30 40.72
CA LYS A 2 15.28 20.91 40.26
C LYS A 2 15.13 20.94 38.74
N ALA A 3 15.98 20.21 38.02
CA ALA A 3 15.88 20.08 36.56
C ALA A 3 14.67 19.22 36.18
N PRO A 4 13.86 19.60 35.18
CA PRO A 4 12.77 18.77 34.69
C PRO A 4 13.34 17.63 33.82
N TYR A 5 12.90 16.41 34.12
CA TYR A 5 13.19 15.23 33.31
C TYR A 5 12.34 15.28 32.04
N LEU A 6 13.01 15.35 30.89
CA LEU A 6 12.39 15.16 29.58
C LEU A 6 12.17 13.66 29.37
N VAL A 7 10.91 13.22 29.44
CA VAL A 7 10.50 11.86 29.07
C VAL A 7 10.31 11.85 27.56
N CYS A 8 11.27 11.30 26.83
CA CYS A 8 11.13 11.05 25.40
C CYS A 8 10.26 9.80 25.20
N TYR A 9 9.02 9.98 24.73
CA TYR A 9 8.19 8.89 24.23
C TYR A 9 8.67 8.53 22.83
N THR A 10 9.33 7.39 22.67
CA THR A 10 9.56 6.80 21.34
C THR A 10 8.25 6.22 20.87
N VAL A 11 7.64 6.84 19.86
CA VAL A 11 6.54 6.24 19.10
C VAL A 11 7.11 4.98 18.47
N SER A 12 6.68 3.82 18.98
CA SER A 12 7.14 2.51 18.52
C SER A 12 6.65 2.33 17.09
N ALA A 13 7.52 2.63 16.11
CA ALA A 13 7.29 2.28 14.73
C ALA A 13 7.18 0.77 14.66
N ILE A 14 5.97 0.24 14.44
CA ILE A 14 5.73 -1.17 14.20
C ILE A 14 6.55 -1.52 12.96
N PHE A 15 7.67 -2.20 13.18
CA PHE A 15 8.60 -2.61 12.14
C PHE A 15 7.96 -3.78 11.39
N MET A 16 7.16 -3.49 10.37
CA MET A 16 6.68 -4.51 9.46
C MET A 16 7.84 -4.99 8.59
N LEU A 17 8.25 -6.24 8.78
CA LEU A 17 9.23 -6.89 7.92
C LEU A 17 8.61 -7.03 6.53
N THR A 18 9.15 -6.29 5.55
CA THR A 18 8.71 -6.40 4.16
C THR A 18 9.57 -7.45 3.46
N VAL A 19 8.99 -8.60 3.14
CA VAL A 19 9.68 -9.65 2.39
C VAL A 19 9.31 -9.51 0.91
N ARG A 20 10.33 -9.42 0.04
CA ARG A 20 10.13 -9.52 -1.42
C ARG A 20 10.08 -11.00 -1.76
N VAL A 21 8.92 -11.47 -2.20
CA VAL A 21 8.73 -12.88 -2.55
C VAL A 21 9.03 -13.08 -4.02
N SER A 22 10.07 -13.86 -4.31
CA SER A 22 10.31 -14.41 -5.65
C SER A 22 9.69 -15.80 -5.72
N SER A 23 8.46 -15.91 -6.24
CA SER A 23 7.76 -17.07 -6.87
C SER A 23 7.77 -18.49 -6.24
N LEU A 24 8.77 -18.92 -5.45
CA LEU A 24 8.98 -20.35 -5.11
C LEU A 24 9.38 -20.65 -3.65
N GLN A 25 9.43 -19.66 -2.76
CA GLN A 25 9.76 -19.90 -1.34
C GLN A 25 8.50 -19.98 -0.48
N THR A 26 7.81 -21.13 -0.51
CA THR A 26 6.60 -21.40 0.31
C THR A 26 6.91 -21.43 1.81
N GLU A 27 8.16 -21.73 2.19
CA GLU A 27 8.53 -21.91 3.58
C GLU A 27 8.52 -20.60 4.39
N GLU A 28 8.70 -19.45 3.71
CA GLU A 28 8.90 -18.15 4.36
C GLU A 28 7.62 -17.31 4.46
N ASN A 29 6.52 -17.72 3.82
CA ASN A 29 5.26 -16.98 3.79
C ASN A 29 4.28 -17.45 4.89
N LEU A 30 4.77 -17.54 6.13
CA LEU A 30 4.02 -17.99 7.29
C LEU A 30 3.62 -16.80 8.18
N CYS A 31 2.34 -16.70 8.54
CA CYS A 31 1.85 -15.73 9.52
C CYS A 31 1.80 -16.38 10.91
N ASP A 32 2.82 -16.15 11.74
CA ASP A 32 2.97 -16.74 13.08
C ASP A 32 3.07 -15.72 14.23
N ASP A 33 3.16 -14.42 13.94
CA ASP A 33 3.37 -13.38 14.95
C ASP A 33 2.33 -12.26 14.86
N ILE A 34 1.51 -12.12 15.91
CA ILE A 34 0.46 -11.09 16.04
C ILE A 34 1.05 -9.66 16.01
N SER A 35 2.26 -9.47 16.54
CA SER A 35 2.85 -8.13 16.70
C SER A 35 3.45 -7.60 15.41
N ARG A 36 3.91 -8.50 14.53
CA ARG A 36 4.57 -8.13 13.26
C ARG A 36 3.65 -8.27 12.06
N GLY A 37 2.79 -9.29 12.06
CA GLY A 37 2.08 -9.71 10.86
C GLY A 37 3.04 -10.25 9.78
N LEU A 38 2.47 -10.55 8.62
CA LEU A 38 3.19 -10.93 7.40
C LEU A 38 2.91 -9.90 6.31
N SER A 39 3.95 -9.32 5.71
CA SER A 39 3.81 -8.37 4.60
C SER A 39 4.56 -8.89 3.37
N LEU A 40 3.79 -9.20 2.33
CA LEU A 40 4.26 -9.72 1.05
C LEU A 40 4.13 -8.66 -0.02
N VAL A 41 5.16 -8.53 -0.86
CA VAL A 41 5.12 -7.64 -2.04
C VAL A 41 5.16 -8.50 -3.30
N VAL A 42 4.17 -8.32 -4.17
CA VAL A 42 3.97 -9.08 -5.40
C VAL A 42 4.22 -8.18 -6.59
N ASP A 43 5.19 -8.52 -7.42
CA ASP A 43 5.57 -7.75 -8.60
C ASP A 43 5.64 -8.55 -9.90
N SER A 44 5.16 -9.79 -9.86
CA SER A 44 4.88 -10.64 -11.02
C SER A 44 3.45 -11.20 -10.95
N ALA A 45 2.95 -11.72 -12.06
CA ALA A 45 1.65 -12.40 -12.10
C ALA A 45 1.74 -13.88 -11.65
N GLU A 46 2.84 -14.27 -11.03
CA GLU A 46 3.02 -15.64 -10.54
C GLU A 46 2.14 -15.88 -9.31
N PRO A 47 1.67 -17.12 -9.10
CA PRO A 47 0.84 -17.45 -7.95
C PRO A 47 1.63 -17.27 -6.65
N VAL A 48 0.99 -16.68 -5.65
CA VAL A 48 1.60 -16.43 -4.34
C VAL A 48 0.94 -17.33 -3.31
N VAL A 49 1.73 -18.22 -2.72
CA VAL A 49 1.28 -19.11 -1.65
C VAL A 49 1.60 -18.50 -0.29
N PHE A 50 0.63 -18.50 0.60
CA PHE A 50 0.78 -18.04 1.98
C PHE A 50 0.00 -18.94 2.93
N ARG A 51 0.45 -19.03 4.18
CA ARG A 51 -0.11 -19.95 5.17
C ARG A 51 -0.26 -19.32 6.53
N CYS A 52 -1.26 -19.79 7.26
CA CYS A 52 -1.44 -19.48 8.66
C CYS A 52 -0.68 -20.48 9.53
N SER A 53 -0.12 -20.03 10.65
CA SER A 53 0.50 -20.96 11.60
C SER A 53 -0.55 -21.82 12.31
N SER A 54 -0.08 -22.89 12.95
CA SER A 54 -0.93 -23.75 13.77
C SER A 54 -1.53 -23.03 14.99
N GLU A 55 -0.96 -21.91 15.41
CA GLU A 55 -1.52 -21.07 16.48
C GLU A 55 -2.70 -20.22 15.99
N PHE A 56 -2.72 -19.89 14.69
CA PHE A 56 -3.74 -19.05 14.05
C PHE A 56 -4.38 -19.73 12.84
N PRO A 57 -4.90 -20.97 12.93
CA PRO A 57 -5.19 -21.79 11.76
C PRO A 57 -6.37 -21.30 10.91
N LEU A 58 -7.16 -20.33 11.39
CA LEU A 58 -8.36 -19.86 10.70
C LEU A 58 -8.03 -18.67 9.80
N LEU A 59 -8.02 -18.89 8.50
CA LEU A 59 -7.88 -17.81 7.52
C LEU A 59 -9.20 -17.03 7.38
N ARG A 60 -9.12 -15.70 7.43
CA ARG A 60 -10.23 -14.78 7.22
C ARG A 60 -9.94 -13.80 6.06
N PRO A 61 -10.94 -13.48 5.23
CA PRO A 61 -12.33 -13.94 5.33
C PRO A 61 -12.48 -15.43 4.96
N GLU A 62 -13.51 -16.08 5.52
CA GLU A 62 -13.81 -17.50 5.26
C GLU A 62 -14.44 -17.70 3.86
N ILE A 63 -15.01 -16.62 3.31
CA ILE A 63 -15.63 -16.64 2.00
C ILE A 63 -14.55 -16.70 0.93
N HIS A 64 -14.65 -17.68 0.03
CA HIS A 64 -13.72 -17.86 -1.07
C HIS A 64 -13.73 -16.62 -2.00
N ASP A 65 -12.59 -16.35 -2.66
CA ASP A 65 -12.41 -15.17 -3.53
C ASP A 65 -12.68 -13.81 -2.85
N HIS A 66 -12.79 -13.74 -1.52
CA HIS A 66 -12.93 -12.47 -0.80
C HIS A 66 -11.66 -12.12 -0.04
N VAL A 67 -11.46 -10.81 0.14
CA VAL A 67 -10.35 -10.23 0.88
C VAL A 67 -10.87 -9.04 1.68
N TYR A 68 -10.16 -8.62 2.73
CA TYR A 68 -10.41 -7.33 3.35
C TYR A 68 -9.63 -6.23 2.61
N THR A 69 -10.15 -5.01 2.63
CA THR A 69 -9.37 -3.83 2.24
C THR A 69 -8.52 -3.35 3.41
N PHE A 70 -7.28 -2.92 3.14
CA PHE A 70 -6.42 -2.36 4.18
C PHE A 70 -6.49 -0.84 4.19
N HIS A 71 -6.90 -0.26 5.32
CA HIS A 71 -7.01 1.18 5.51
C HIS A 71 -6.60 1.54 6.95
N GLU A 72 -5.70 2.52 7.10
CA GLU A 72 -5.22 3.03 8.39
C GLU A 72 -4.75 1.96 9.40
N GLY A 73 -4.14 0.87 8.93
CA GLY A 73 -3.65 -0.20 9.81
C GLY A 73 -4.68 -1.27 10.14
N VAL A 74 -5.90 -1.16 9.61
CA VAL A 74 -7.01 -2.07 9.90
C VAL A 74 -7.51 -2.72 8.61
N CYS A 75 -8.03 -3.94 8.75
CA CYS A 75 -8.64 -4.68 7.66
C CYS A 75 -10.14 -4.48 7.72
N GLU A 76 -10.66 -3.75 6.74
CA GLU A 76 -12.06 -3.36 6.63
C GLU A 76 -12.78 -4.31 5.67
N GLY A 77 -13.99 -4.71 6.03
CA GLY A 77 -15.07 -5.28 5.18
C GLY A 77 -14.67 -6.29 4.07
N PRO A 78 -15.22 -7.52 4.06
CA PRO A 78 -14.89 -8.46 3.00
C PRO A 78 -15.42 -7.94 1.65
N VAL A 79 -14.55 -7.92 0.64
CA VAL A 79 -14.84 -7.53 -0.74
C VAL A 79 -14.34 -8.62 -1.69
N ASP A 80 -14.99 -8.75 -2.85
CA ASP A 80 -14.55 -9.68 -3.90
C ASP A 80 -13.18 -9.24 -4.44
N VAL A 81 -12.20 -10.16 -4.46
CA VAL A 81 -10.84 -9.89 -4.95
C VAL A 81 -10.83 -9.41 -6.40
N LYS A 82 -11.75 -9.88 -7.24
CA LYS A 82 -11.88 -9.50 -8.65
C LYS A 82 -12.33 -8.05 -8.82
N SER A 83 -13.02 -7.50 -7.82
CA SER A 83 -13.41 -6.08 -7.81
C SER A 83 -12.20 -5.15 -7.59
N LEU A 84 -11.17 -5.64 -6.90
CA LEU A 84 -9.93 -4.89 -6.64
C LEU A 84 -8.89 -5.10 -7.74
N ILE A 85 -8.74 -6.34 -8.20
CA ILE A 85 -7.78 -6.77 -9.20
C ILE A 85 -8.49 -7.69 -10.21
N SER A 86 -8.70 -7.19 -11.42
CA SER A 86 -9.40 -7.93 -12.47
C SER A 86 -8.74 -9.28 -12.78
N GLY A 87 -9.50 -10.37 -12.67
CA GLY A 87 -8.99 -11.72 -12.94
C GLY A 87 -8.06 -12.29 -11.88
N ALA A 88 -8.04 -11.70 -10.68
CA ALA A 88 -7.48 -12.35 -9.49
C ALA A 88 -8.46 -13.40 -8.94
N SER A 89 -7.93 -14.39 -8.22
CA SER A 89 -8.71 -15.36 -7.46
C SER A 89 -7.90 -15.87 -6.27
N VAL A 90 -8.58 -16.29 -5.22
CA VAL A 90 -7.97 -16.89 -4.02
C VAL A 90 -8.46 -18.33 -3.91
N GLU A 91 -7.53 -19.27 -4.03
CA GLU A 91 -7.80 -20.70 -3.90
C GLU A 91 -7.37 -21.16 -2.50
N PRO A 92 -8.30 -21.45 -1.59
CA PRO A 92 -7.96 -22.06 -0.31
C PRO A 92 -7.54 -23.53 -0.52
N ARG A 93 -6.57 -23.96 0.26
CA ARG A 93 -6.05 -25.34 0.34
C ARG A 93 -5.90 -25.72 1.81
N ASP A 94 -5.63 -26.99 2.09
CA ASP A 94 -5.53 -27.50 3.46
C ASP A 94 -4.40 -26.80 4.25
N GLY A 95 -4.74 -25.73 4.98
CA GLY A 95 -3.81 -24.93 5.79
C GLY A 95 -3.03 -23.84 5.05
N GLU A 96 -3.25 -23.67 3.75
CA GLU A 96 -2.61 -22.63 2.93
C GLU A 96 -3.61 -21.98 1.97
N ALA A 97 -3.27 -20.84 1.41
CA ALA A 97 -4.05 -20.20 0.36
C ALA A 97 -3.14 -19.72 -0.76
N VAL A 98 -3.65 -19.80 -1.98
CA VAL A 98 -2.94 -19.41 -3.19
C VAL A 98 -3.66 -18.23 -3.82
N LEU A 99 -2.99 -17.08 -3.88
CA LEU A 99 -3.44 -15.93 -4.66
C LEU A 99 -2.96 -16.10 -6.10
N HIS A 100 -3.92 -16.24 -7.02
CA HIS A 100 -3.66 -16.28 -8.45
C HIS A 100 -3.93 -14.92 -9.05
N LEU A 101 -3.02 -14.45 -9.91
CA LEU A 101 -3.14 -13.21 -10.66
C LEU A 101 -3.05 -13.49 -12.15
N LYS A 102 -4.10 -13.18 -12.92
CA LYS A 102 -4.00 -13.26 -14.39
C LYS A 102 -3.08 -12.17 -14.97
N HIS A 103 -3.09 -11.00 -14.34
CA HIS A 103 -2.26 -9.85 -14.66
C HIS A 103 -2.14 -8.97 -13.42
N LEU A 104 -1.06 -8.19 -13.33
CA LEU A 104 -0.93 -7.19 -12.28
C LEU A 104 -1.98 -6.06 -12.49
N PRO A 105 -2.43 -5.38 -11.43
CA PRO A 105 -3.39 -4.29 -11.55
C PRO A 105 -2.76 -3.02 -12.15
N ARG A 106 -3.61 -2.13 -12.69
CA ARG A 106 -3.17 -0.80 -13.17
C ARG A 106 -2.77 0.15 -12.04
N LYS A 107 -3.36 -0.02 -10.85
CA LYS A 107 -3.08 0.75 -9.64
C LYS A 107 -2.66 -0.22 -8.55
N GLY A 108 -1.67 0.16 -7.74
CA GLY A 108 -1.17 -0.70 -6.67
C GLY A 108 -2.31 -0.98 -5.69
N ARG A 109 -2.42 -2.23 -5.25
CA ARG A 109 -3.47 -2.67 -4.33
C ARG A 109 -2.85 -3.42 -3.17
N THR A 110 -3.37 -3.19 -1.97
CA THR A 110 -3.04 -3.99 -0.80
C THR A 110 -4.27 -4.78 -0.40
N LEU A 111 -4.13 -6.10 -0.43
CA LEU A 111 -5.13 -7.05 0.04
C LEU A 111 -4.80 -7.37 1.49
N CYS A 112 -5.81 -7.41 2.36
CA CYS A 112 -5.63 -7.87 3.73
C CYS A 112 -6.35 -9.22 3.96
N PHE A 113 -5.63 -10.11 4.64
CA PHE A 113 -6.14 -11.32 5.26
C PHE A 113 -5.81 -11.32 6.74
N GLN A 114 -6.49 -12.17 7.51
CA GLN A 114 -6.17 -12.39 8.91
C GLN A 114 -6.10 -13.88 9.19
N CYS A 115 -5.06 -14.31 9.89
CA CYS A 115 -4.99 -15.64 10.50
C CYS A 115 -5.45 -15.50 11.96
N GLN A 116 -6.53 -16.19 12.34
CA GLN A 116 -7.13 -16.09 13.67
C GLN A 116 -6.93 -17.39 14.47
N ALA A 117 -6.76 -17.25 15.79
CA ALA A 117 -6.70 -18.39 16.69
C ALA A 117 -8.04 -19.12 16.76
N SER A 118 -8.01 -20.45 16.91
CA SER A 118 -9.21 -21.24 17.17
C SER A 118 -9.54 -21.21 18.66
N GLY A 119 -10.50 -20.37 19.07
CA GLY A 119 -11.00 -20.33 20.44
C GLY A 119 -11.83 -19.09 20.76
N ASP A 120 -12.83 -19.23 21.63
CA ASP A 120 -13.86 -18.21 21.92
C ASP A 120 -13.38 -17.00 22.77
N GLY A 121 -12.09 -16.92 23.12
CA GLY A 121 -11.62 -15.99 24.16
C GLY A 121 -10.64 -14.90 23.71
N GLU A 122 -10.00 -15.04 22.55
CA GLU A 122 -8.89 -14.17 22.18
C GLU A 122 -9.02 -13.70 20.73
N ASN A 123 -9.27 -12.40 20.56
CA ASN A 123 -9.17 -11.68 19.27
C ASN A 123 -7.69 -11.52 18.84
N ARG A 124 -6.91 -12.60 18.98
CA ARG A 124 -5.52 -12.67 18.56
C ARG A 124 -5.50 -13.09 17.09
N SER A 125 -5.05 -12.18 16.24
CA SER A 125 -4.93 -12.41 14.81
C SER A 125 -3.59 -11.96 14.28
N CYS A 126 -2.94 -12.78 13.48
CA CYS A 126 -1.81 -12.37 12.67
C CYS A 126 -2.33 -11.68 11.40
N LEU A 127 -1.93 -10.42 11.18
CA LEU A 127 -2.32 -9.65 10.00
C LEU A 127 -1.45 -10.06 8.81
N LEU A 128 -2.08 -10.35 7.67
CA LEU A 128 -1.39 -10.72 6.44
C LEU A 128 -1.72 -9.73 5.33
N LEU A 129 -0.73 -8.96 4.92
CA LEU A 129 -0.85 -7.90 3.91
C LEU A 129 -0.14 -8.32 2.63
N ILE A 130 -0.88 -8.36 1.53
CA ILE A 130 -0.33 -8.64 0.20
C ILE A 130 -0.43 -7.39 -0.64
N THR A 131 0.70 -6.73 -0.89
CA THR A 131 0.78 -5.54 -1.75
C THR A 131 1.17 -5.93 -3.16
N VAL A 132 0.22 -5.82 -4.08
CA VAL A 132 0.40 -6.09 -5.51
C VAL A 132 0.81 -4.80 -6.21
N LYS A 133 2.00 -4.80 -6.83
CA LYS A 133 2.52 -3.67 -7.60
C LYS A 133 1.74 -3.47 -8.90
N THR A 134 1.93 -2.30 -9.50
CA THR A 134 1.29 -1.92 -10.76
C THR A 134 1.99 -2.49 -11.98
N THR A 135 1.24 -2.76 -13.05
CA THR A 135 1.77 -2.97 -14.42
C THR A 135 2.28 -1.70 -15.10
N SER A 136 2.31 -0.56 -14.41
CA SER A 136 2.83 0.67 -14.98
C SER A 136 4.31 0.46 -15.26
N GLU A 137 4.63 -0.04 -16.46
CA GLU A 137 5.82 0.41 -17.17
C GLU A 137 5.79 1.92 -17.04
N ASP A 138 6.77 2.50 -16.35
CA ASP A 138 7.07 3.91 -16.47
C ASP A 138 6.93 4.26 -17.95
N VAL A 139 5.84 4.92 -18.33
CA VAL A 139 5.83 5.71 -19.55
C VAL A 139 6.51 6.97 -19.08
N PRO A 140 7.86 7.12 -19.22
CA PRO A 140 8.49 8.39 -18.96
C PRO A 140 7.75 9.39 -19.83
N CYS A 141 6.96 10.25 -19.18
CA CYS A 141 6.17 11.24 -19.88
C CYS A 141 7.13 12.06 -20.73
N SER A 142 6.96 11.87 -22.04
CA SER A 142 7.25 12.73 -23.16
C SER A 142 8.33 13.78 -22.91
N LYS A 143 9.44 13.63 -23.63
CA LYS A 143 10.18 14.80 -24.12
C LYS A 143 9.15 15.71 -24.79
N SER A 144 8.76 16.77 -24.09
CA SER A 144 8.10 17.93 -24.70
C SER A 144 9.17 18.55 -25.59
N SER A 145 9.23 18.07 -26.83
CA SER A 145 9.92 18.74 -27.91
C SER A 145 9.16 20.04 -28.15
N ARG A 146 9.49 21.07 -27.36
CA ARG A 146 9.24 22.45 -27.74
C ARG A 146 10.10 22.69 -28.97
N GLN A 147 9.51 22.44 -30.13
CA GLN A 147 10.06 22.79 -31.42
C GLN A 147 9.96 24.31 -31.52
N GLU A 148 10.89 25.02 -30.86
CA GLU A 148 11.10 26.45 -31.05
C GLU A 148 11.92 26.59 -32.34
N SER A 149 11.18 26.62 -33.46
CA SER A 149 11.70 27.09 -34.74
C SER A 149 11.73 28.62 -34.66
N GLY A 150 12.93 29.20 -34.56
CA GLY A 150 13.12 30.64 -34.46
C GLY A 150 14.53 31.02 -34.89
N VAL A 151 14.59 31.64 -36.06
CA VAL A 151 15.78 31.99 -36.84
C VAL A 151 16.69 32.97 -36.08
N VAL A 152 18.01 32.84 -36.27
CA VAL A 152 19.02 33.81 -35.90
C VAL A 152 18.71 35.19 -36.49
N ASP A 153 18.75 36.26 -35.69
CA ASP A 153 19.51 37.45 -36.07
C ASP A 153 19.63 38.46 -34.90
N ALA A 154 20.82 39.04 -34.81
CA ALA A 154 21.22 40.01 -33.80
C ALA A 154 20.87 41.43 -34.25
N ALA A 155 20.14 42.18 -33.41
CA ALA A 155 20.30 43.64 -33.31
C ALA A 155 19.58 44.18 -32.07
N SER A 156 20.31 44.99 -31.32
CA SER A 156 19.92 45.81 -30.17
C SER A 156 18.61 46.58 -30.34
N ALA A 157 17.78 46.60 -29.30
CA ALA A 157 17.03 47.80 -28.90
C ALA A 157 16.50 47.67 -27.47
N LEU A 158 16.84 48.66 -26.64
CA LEU A 158 16.20 48.99 -25.36
C LEU A 158 14.74 49.43 -25.58
N SER A 159 13.81 48.93 -24.76
CA SER A 159 12.64 49.68 -24.21
C SER A 159 11.93 48.79 -23.19
N LEU A 160 12.00 49.09 -21.90
CA LEU A 160 11.14 50.01 -21.11
C LEU A 160 9.69 49.52 -20.90
N ARG A 161 9.45 49.13 -19.64
CA ARG A 161 8.24 49.35 -18.80
C ARG A 161 6.89 48.74 -19.24
N GLY A 162 6.35 47.91 -18.34
CA GLY A 162 4.93 47.60 -18.25
C GLY A 162 4.63 46.67 -17.08
N THR A 163 4.38 47.25 -15.91
CA THR A 163 3.87 46.58 -14.69
C THR A 163 2.34 46.57 -14.70
N VAL A 164 1.73 45.40 -14.58
CA VAL A 164 0.36 45.12 -14.07
C VAL A 164 0.41 43.63 -13.64
N ASP A 165 0.56 43.29 -12.36
CA ASP A 165 -0.47 43.27 -11.31
C ASP A 165 -1.80 42.66 -11.79
N ASP A 166 -2.02 41.38 -11.48
CA ASP A 166 -3.25 40.98 -10.82
C ASP A 166 -3.09 39.62 -10.12
N SER A 167 -3.55 39.62 -8.88
CA SER A 167 -3.30 38.64 -7.83
C SER A 167 -4.51 37.75 -7.66
N LEU A 168 -4.40 36.42 -7.83
CA LEU A 168 -5.37 35.49 -7.24
C LEU A 168 -4.67 34.22 -6.75
N ILE A 169 -4.06 34.34 -5.57
CA ILE A 169 -3.58 33.22 -4.75
C ILE A 169 -4.79 32.60 -4.05
N TRP A 170 -5.20 31.41 -4.48
CA TRP A 170 -6.17 30.58 -3.77
C TRP A 170 -5.49 29.97 -2.53
N ARG A 171 -5.98 30.31 -1.33
CA ARG A 171 -5.61 29.67 -0.06
C ARG A 171 -6.79 28.82 0.45
N PRO A 172 -6.64 27.51 0.67
CA PRO A 172 -7.63 26.75 1.43
C PRO A 172 -7.52 27.05 2.94
N ALA A 173 -8.69 27.01 3.59
CA ALA A 173 -8.94 27.40 4.97
C ALA A 173 -8.16 26.57 6.01
N GLN A 174 -7.68 27.25 7.07
CA GLN A 174 -7.18 26.60 8.28
C GLN A 174 -8.35 26.34 9.23
N THR A 175 -8.58 25.07 9.55
CA THR A 175 -9.54 24.62 10.57
C THR A 175 -8.91 24.76 11.95
N VAL A 176 -9.57 25.50 12.84
CA VAL A 176 -9.20 25.65 14.26
C VAL A 176 -9.84 24.51 15.05
N PHE A 177 -9.03 23.72 15.75
CA PHE A 177 -9.50 22.76 16.77
C PHE A 177 -9.44 23.43 18.15
N VAL A 178 -10.57 23.43 18.85
CA VAL A 178 -10.69 23.77 20.28
C VAL A 178 -10.77 22.45 21.04
N SER A 179 -9.79 22.19 21.92
CA SER A 179 -9.87 21.09 22.88
C SER A 179 -10.46 21.59 24.20
N TYR A 180 -11.48 20.87 24.69
CA TYR A 180 -12.01 20.98 26.05
C TYR A 180 -11.33 19.96 26.97
#